data_AF-A0AAU9W4W8-F1
#
_entry.id   AF-A0AAU9W4W8-F1
#
_cell.length_a   1.000
_cell.length_b   1.000
_cell.length_c   1.000
_cell.angle_alpha   90.00
_cell.angle_beta   90.00
_cell.angle_gamma   90.00
#
_symmetry.space_group_name_H-M   'P 1'
#
loop_
_entity.id
_entity.type
_entity.pdbx_description
1 polymer ?
#
loop_
_entity_poly.entity_id
_entity_poly.type
_entity_poly.pdbx_seq_one_letter_code
_entity_poly.pdbx_strand_id
1 'polypeptide(L)'
;RKIVIVDDEELEKRKESRIPANTRINTSWAVRAWSEWALERNGMIAIRGETGITLPEVNPDILNITHNEELNYWLSKFVVEVRKKKDPGTFYPPNTLYQLCCGIQRYMRDNGRPELNFFTHTSFKHFQDCLDAEMKRLT
;
A
#
# COMPACT_ATOMS: atom_id res chain seq x y z
N ARG A 1 13.40 -40.78 18.06
CA ARG A 1 12.63 -39.70 17.40
C ARG A 1 12.45 -40.12 15.94
N LYS A 2 11.22 -40.20 15.40
CA LYS A 2 11.01 -40.41 13.95
C LYS A 2 11.17 -39.06 13.25
N ILE A 3 12.27 -38.89 12.53
CA ILE A 3 12.47 -37.74 11.64
C ILE A 3 11.86 -38.12 10.29
N VAL A 4 11.04 -37.23 9.73
CA VAL A 4 10.48 -37.36 8.39
C VAL A 4 11.30 -36.45 7.49
N ILE A 5 11.93 -37.02 6.47
CA ILE A 5 12.63 -36.25 5.42
C ILE A 5 11.56 -35.77 4.44
N VAL A 6 11.60 -34.49 4.11
CA VAL A 6 10.67 -33.82 3.20
C VAL A 6 11.49 -33.38 1.99
N ASP A 7 11.00 -33.63 0.78
CA ASP A 7 11.62 -33.16 -0.46
C ASP A 7 11.30 -31.67 -0.72
N ASP A 8 12.00 -31.09 -1.70
CA ASP A 8 11.87 -29.67 -2.03
C ASP A 8 10.48 -29.32 -2.55
N GLU A 9 9.80 -30.25 -3.24
CA GLU A 9 8.46 -30.03 -3.80
C GLU A 9 7.42 -29.90 -2.68
N GLU A 10 7.43 -30.80 -1.71
CA GLU A 10 6.56 -30.75 -0.54
C GLU A 10 6.88 -29.53 0.34
N LEU A 11 8.16 -29.13 0.42
CA LEU A 11 8.55 -27.91 1.13
C LEU A 11 7.95 -26.66 0.46
N GLU A 12 7.99 -26.55 -0.87
CA GLU A 12 7.38 -25.42 -1.58
C GLU A 12 5.86 -25.40 -1.48
N LYS A 13 5.18 -26.55 -1.60
CA LYS A 13 3.71 -26.63 -1.38
C LYS A 13 3.30 -26.13 0.01
N ARG A 14 4.06 -26.52 1.04
CA ARG A 14 3.85 -26.01 2.40
C ARG A 14 4.07 -24.49 2.48
N LYS A 15 5.11 -23.97 1.82
CA LYS A 15 5.39 -22.52 1.75
C LYS A 15 4.27 -21.76 1.02
N GLU A 16 3.68 -22.30 -0.04
CA GLU A 16 2.57 -21.67 -0.76
C GLU A 16 1.29 -21.59 0.09
N SER A 17 1.02 -22.64 0.88
CA SER A 17 -0.15 -22.68 1.78
C SER A 17 -0.04 -21.74 2.99
N ARG A 18 1.14 -21.13 3.24
CA ARG A 18 1.37 -20.23 4.38
C ARG A 18 0.46 -19.00 4.37
N ILE A 19 0.02 -18.53 3.20
CA ILE A 19 -0.78 -17.32 3.06
C ILE A 19 -2.27 -17.71 2.97
N PRO A 20 -3.12 -17.26 3.91
CA PRO A 20 -4.57 -17.47 3.82
C PRO A 20 -5.17 -16.81 2.58
N ALA A 21 -6.25 -17.39 2.03
CA ALA A 21 -6.94 -16.84 0.86
C ALA A 21 -7.43 -15.39 1.08
N ASN A 22 -8.00 -15.11 2.26
CA ASN A 22 -8.44 -13.76 2.63
C ASN A 22 -7.28 -12.76 2.65
N THR A 23 -6.08 -13.19 3.06
CA THR A 23 -4.88 -12.34 3.03
C THR A 23 -4.50 -11.99 1.60
N ARG A 24 -4.53 -12.95 0.66
CA ARG A 24 -4.30 -12.68 -0.76
C ARG A 24 -5.31 -11.66 -1.31
N ILE A 25 -6.59 -11.86 -1.00
CA ILE A 25 -7.67 -10.95 -1.44
C ILE A 25 -7.44 -9.54 -0.90
N ASN A 26 -7.14 -9.39 0.39
CA ASN A 26 -6.89 -8.09 1.01
C ASN A 26 -5.65 -7.40 0.44
N THR A 27 -4.57 -8.15 0.18
CA THR A 27 -3.37 -7.64 -0.48
C THR A 27 -3.69 -7.12 -1.88
N SER A 28 -4.34 -7.93 -2.72
CA SER A 28 -4.72 -7.52 -4.07
C SER A 28 -5.65 -6.32 -4.08
N TRP A 29 -6.60 -6.26 -3.14
CA TRP A 29 -7.49 -5.12 -2.99
C TRP A 29 -6.72 -3.84 -2.63
N ALA A 30 -5.76 -3.91 -1.73
CA ALA A 30 -4.95 -2.75 -1.33
C ALA A 30 -4.08 -2.21 -2.47
N VAL A 31 -3.44 -3.10 -3.24
CA VAL A 31 -2.65 -2.71 -4.43
C VAL A 31 -3.54 -2.09 -5.50
N ARG A 32 -4.75 -2.64 -5.70
CA ARG A 32 -5.73 -2.04 -6.61
C ARG A 32 -6.15 -0.64 -6.15
N ALA A 33 -6.42 -0.45 -4.86
CA ALA A 33 -6.80 0.85 -4.32
C ALA A 33 -5.69 1.90 -4.53
N TRP A 34 -4.42 1.52 -4.40
CA TRP A 34 -3.28 2.37 -4.75
C TRP A 34 -3.30 2.76 -6.23
N SER A 35 -3.36 1.77 -7.12
CA SER A 35 -3.27 1.98 -8.55
C SER A 35 -4.42 2.86 -9.07
N GLU A 36 -5.65 2.60 -8.61
CA GLU A 36 -6.81 3.40 -8.96
C GLU A 36 -6.67 4.85 -8.44
N TRP A 37 -6.28 5.05 -7.18
CA TRP A 37 -6.04 6.39 -6.64
C TRP A 37 -4.95 7.15 -7.41
N ALA A 38 -3.85 6.49 -7.75
CA ALA A 38 -2.74 7.08 -8.48
C ALA A 38 -3.18 7.60 -9.86
N LEU A 39 -3.94 6.78 -10.60
CA LEU A 39 -4.48 7.15 -11.90
C LEU A 39 -5.47 8.32 -11.82
N GLU A 40 -6.40 8.29 -10.87
CA GLU A 40 -7.37 9.36 -10.64
C GLU A 40 -6.68 10.68 -10.28
N ARG A 41 -5.72 10.63 -9.35
CA ARG A 41 -4.93 11.78 -8.92
C ARG A 41 -4.17 12.41 -10.08
N ASN A 42 -3.46 11.61 -10.87
CA ASN A 42 -2.70 12.12 -12.01
C ASN A 42 -3.64 12.73 -13.08
N GLY A 43 -4.82 12.13 -13.29
CA GLY A 43 -5.86 12.70 -14.16
C GLY A 43 -6.36 14.07 -13.69
N MET A 44 -6.49 14.28 -12.37
CA MET A 44 -6.87 15.60 -11.81
C MET A 44 -5.81 16.67 -12.03
N ILE A 45 -4.52 16.32 -12.07
CA ILE A 45 -3.43 17.27 -12.36
C ILE A 45 -3.56 17.79 -13.79
N ALA A 46 -3.81 16.90 -14.75
CA ALA A 46 -3.99 17.25 -16.15
C ALA A 46 -5.16 18.24 -16.36
N ILE A 47 -6.23 18.10 -15.58
CA ILE A 47 -7.41 18.99 -15.65
C ILE A 47 -7.14 20.36 -15.00
N ARG A 48 -6.35 20.41 -13.92
CA ARG A 48 -6.07 21.64 -13.16
C ARG A 48 -4.90 22.48 -13.71
N GLY A 49 -4.36 22.12 -14.88
CA GLY A 49 -3.15 22.68 -15.50
C GLY A 49 -3.19 24.17 -15.91
N GLU A 50 -4.12 24.98 -15.40
CA GLU A 50 -4.23 26.41 -15.71
C GLU A 50 -3.35 27.32 -14.84
N THR A 51 -2.67 26.80 -13.80
CA THR A 51 -2.02 27.64 -12.77
C THR A 51 -0.47 27.69 -12.82
N GLY A 52 0.17 27.09 -13.81
CA GLY A 52 1.64 27.14 -13.96
C GLY A 52 2.45 26.38 -12.88
N ILE A 53 1.78 25.66 -11.98
CA ILE A 53 2.40 24.78 -10.98
C ILE A 53 2.44 23.35 -11.52
N THR A 54 3.62 22.83 -11.82
CA THR A 54 3.79 21.41 -12.16
C THR A 54 3.65 20.57 -10.89
N LEU A 55 2.53 19.87 -10.74
CA LEU A 55 2.34 18.91 -9.66
C LEU A 55 3.00 17.57 -10.05
N PRO A 56 3.75 16.92 -9.14
CA PRO A 56 4.34 15.63 -9.45
C PRO A 56 3.28 14.56 -9.64
N GLU A 57 3.56 13.60 -10.52
CA GLU A 57 2.75 12.41 -10.79
C GLU A 57 3.27 11.21 -9.99
N VAL A 58 2.34 10.37 -9.52
CA VAL A 58 2.67 9.13 -8.79
C VAL A 58 2.63 7.93 -9.73
N ASN A 59 3.54 6.97 -9.56
CA ASN A 59 3.51 5.73 -10.32
C ASN A 59 2.35 4.81 -9.86
N PRO A 60 1.43 4.41 -10.76
CA PRO A 60 0.34 3.50 -10.41
C PRO A 60 0.81 2.08 -10.03
N ASP A 61 1.98 1.67 -10.49
CA ASP A 61 2.64 0.45 -10.04
C ASP A 61 3.63 0.79 -8.93
N ILE A 62 3.23 0.47 -7.70
CA ILE A 62 4.00 0.81 -6.51
C ILE A 62 5.37 0.13 -6.45
N LEU A 63 5.58 -1.00 -7.15
CA LEU A 63 6.89 -1.67 -7.17
C LEU A 63 7.95 -0.86 -7.91
N ASN A 64 7.54 0.01 -8.83
CA ASN A 64 8.45 0.91 -9.54
C ASN A 64 8.90 2.10 -8.69
N ILE A 65 8.36 2.28 -7.48
CA ILE A 65 8.80 3.29 -6.51
C ILE A 65 9.88 2.67 -5.63
N THR A 66 11.13 2.76 -6.10
CA THR A 66 12.28 2.12 -5.47
C THR A 66 12.86 2.91 -4.30
N HIS A 67 12.76 4.25 -4.35
CA HIS A 67 13.29 5.14 -3.32
C HIS A 67 12.34 5.25 -2.13
N ASN A 68 12.86 5.01 -0.91
CA ASN A 68 12.04 5.08 0.31
C ASN A 68 11.46 6.47 0.57
N GLU A 69 12.20 7.53 0.25
CA GLU A 69 11.74 8.91 0.44
C GLU A 69 10.54 9.24 -0.46
N GLU A 70 10.60 8.82 -1.72
CA GLU A 70 9.51 8.95 -2.68
C GLU A 70 8.30 8.12 -2.26
N LEU A 71 8.51 6.88 -1.85
CA LEU A 71 7.44 6.01 -1.36
C LEU A 71 6.78 6.57 -0.09
N ASN A 72 7.58 7.07 0.86
CA ASN A 72 7.11 7.75 2.07
C ASN A 72 6.26 8.98 1.72
N TYR A 73 6.70 9.81 0.78
CA TYR A 73 5.94 10.96 0.30
C TYR A 73 4.59 10.54 -0.30
N TRP A 74 4.58 9.55 -1.20
CA TRP A 74 3.35 9.14 -1.88
C TRP A 74 2.39 8.39 -0.97
N LEU A 75 2.88 7.55 -0.07
CA LEU A 75 2.04 6.90 0.95
C LEU A 75 1.38 7.94 1.87
N SER A 76 2.09 9.02 2.22
CA SER A 76 1.53 10.13 3.02
C SER A 76 0.36 10.81 2.32
N LYS A 77 0.46 11.01 1.00
CA LYS A 77 -0.64 11.55 0.18
C LYS A 77 -1.79 10.56 0.06
N PHE A 78 -1.46 9.30 -0.23
CA PHE A 78 -2.44 8.22 -0.39
C PHE A 78 -3.38 8.13 0.82
N VAL A 79 -2.85 8.11 2.05
CA VAL A 79 -3.69 7.93 3.25
C VAL A 79 -4.70 9.06 3.46
N VAL A 80 -4.38 10.28 3.02
CA VAL A 80 -5.25 11.47 3.14
C VAL A 80 -6.23 11.59 1.97
N GLU A 81 -5.82 11.16 0.79
CA GLU A 81 -6.54 11.39 -0.47
C GLU A 81 -7.42 10.22 -0.90
N VAL A 82 -7.13 8.99 -0.47
CA VAL A 82 -7.85 7.79 -0.91
C VAL A 82 -9.32 7.81 -0.46
N ARG A 83 -10.24 7.41 -1.34
CA ARG A 83 -11.70 7.37 -1.10
C ARG A 83 -12.30 6.01 -1.45
N LYS A 84 -13.48 5.73 -0.89
CA LYS A 84 -14.28 4.56 -1.26
C LYS A 84 -14.81 4.71 -2.68
N LYS A 85 -14.64 3.67 -3.50
CA LYS A 85 -15.19 3.65 -4.86
C LYS A 85 -16.71 3.52 -4.91
N LYS A 86 -17.29 2.76 -3.97
CA LYS A 86 -18.73 2.48 -3.94
C LYS A 86 -19.59 3.66 -3.47
N ASP A 87 -18.96 4.65 -2.84
CA ASP A 87 -19.62 5.82 -2.27
C ASP A 87 -18.71 7.05 -2.46
N PRO A 88 -18.84 7.74 -3.61
CA PRO A 88 -17.92 8.80 -4.01
C PRO A 88 -17.80 9.90 -2.96
N GLY A 89 -16.57 10.21 -2.57
CA GLY A 89 -16.26 11.24 -1.56
C GLY A 89 -16.18 10.71 -0.12
N THR A 90 -16.61 9.48 0.15
CA THR A 90 -16.53 8.90 1.49
C THR A 90 -15.15 8.32 1.79
N PHE A 91 -14.60 8.70 2.95
CA PHE A 91 -13.32 8.20 3.45
C PHE A 91 -13.42 6.74 3.92
N TYR A 92 -12.29 6.02 3.88
CA TYR A 92 -12.17 4.73 4.55
C TYR A 92 -12.15 4.93 6.07
N PRO A 93 -12.84 4.10 6.87
CA PRO A 93 -12.70 4.13 8.33
C PRO A 93 -11.23 3.88 8.74
N PRO A 94 -10.81 4.34 9.94
CA PRO A 94 -9.41 4.22 10.40
C PRO A 94 -8.83 2.82 10.27
N ASN A 95 -9.57 1.80 10.73
CA ASN A 95 -9.12 0.41 10.66
C ASN A 95 -8.93 -0.05 9.21
N THR A 96 -9.86 0.31 8.31
CA THR A 96 -9.77 -0.04 6.90
C THR A 96 -8.59 0.65 6.21
N LEU A 97 -8.32 1.91 6.56
CA LEU A 97 -7.18 2.67 6.05
C LEU A 97 -5.84 2.03 6.48
N TYR A 98 -5.74 1.60 7.75
CA TYR A 98 -4.58 0.86 8.24
C TYR A 98 -4.40 -0.48 7.50
N GLN A 99 -5.49 -1.23 7.28
CA GLN A 99 -5.44 -2.51 6.56
C GLN A 99 -4.99 -2.35 5.09
N LEU A 100 -5.36 -1.25 4.42
CA LEU A 100 -4.84 -0.93 3.09
C LEU A 100 -3.31 -0.81 3.13
N CYS A 101 -2.77 -0.05 4.08
CA CYS A 101 -1.33 0.11 4.23
C CYS A 101 -0.62 -1.22 4.53
N CYS A 102 -1.22 -2.08 5.36
CA CYS A 102 -0.70 -3.43 5.61
C CYS A 102 -0.68 -4.31 4.35
N GLY A 103 -1.74 -4.24 3.54
CA GLY A 103 -1.83 -4.97 2.27
C GLY A 103 -0.74 -4.54 1.29
N ILE A 104 -0.53 -3.23 1.14
CA ILE A 104 0.54 -2.66 0.30
C ILE A 104 1.92 -3.10 0.80
N GLN A 105 2.20 -2.99 2.10
CA GLN A 105 3.50 -3.42 2.66
C GLN A 105 3.76 -4.90 2.38
N ARG A 106 2.74 -5.75 2.55
CA ARG A 106 2.85 -7.19 2.29
C ARG A 106 3.19 -7.45 0.83
N TYR A 107 2.49 -6.79 -0.10
CA TYR A 107 2.75 -6.91 -1.53
C TYR A 107 4.20 -6.56 -1.87
N MET A 108 4.71 -5.43 -1.37
CA MET A 108 6.10 -5.03 -1.65
C MET A 108 7.12 -5.97 -1.02
N ARG A 109 6.86 -6.50 0.18
CA ARG A 109 7.73 -7.50 0.82
C ARG A 109 7.81 -8.80 0.02
N ASP A 110 6.67 -9.31 -0.43
CA ASP A 110 6.60 -10.54 -1.23
C ASP A 110 7.20 -10.35 -2.64
N ASN A 111 7.38 -9.10 -3.11
CA ASN A 111 7.93 -8.75 -4.43
C ASN A 111 9.28 -8.01 -4.34
N GLY A 112 10.23 -8.55 -3.58
CA GLY A 112 11.63 -8.13 -3.63
C GLY A 112 12.06 -7.08 -2.59
N ARG A 113 11.21 -6.73 -1.63
CA ARG A 113 11.55 -5.78 -0.54
C ARG A 113 11.27 -6.34 0.86
N PRO A 114 11.82 -7.50 1.25
CA PRO A 114 11.44 -8.22 2.48
C PRO A 114 11.62 -7.40 3.77
N GLU A 115 12.63 -6.52 3.84
CA GLU A 115 12.95 -5.70 5.01
C GLU A 115 12.07 -4.44 5.15
N LEU A 116 11.22 -4.14 4.17
CA LEU A 116 10.44 -2.91 4.13
C LEU A 116 9.43 -2.83 5.29
N ASN A 117 9.47 -1.82 6.13
CA ASN A 117 8.48 -1.64 7.20
C ASN A 117 8.00 -0.19 7.31
N PHE A 118 6.80 0.08 6.83
CA PHE A 118 6.19 1.42 6.84
C PHE A 118 5.91 1.93 8.24
N PHE A 119 5.59 1.03 9.17
CA PHE A 119 5.04 1.41 10.47
C PHE A 119 6.11 1.64 11.53
N THR A 120 7.33 1.14 11.34
CA THR A 120 8.39 1.24 12.36
C THR A 120 9.71 1.78 11.81
N HIS A 121 9.96 1.71 10.50
CA HIS A 121 11.22 2.17 9.95
C HIS A 121 11.23 3.71 9.85
N THR A 122 12.34 4.34 10.25
CA THR A 122 12.45 5.81 10.37
C THR A 122 12.31 6.54 9.05
N SER A 123 12.67 5.91 7.93
CA SER A 123 12.48 6.47 6.58
C SER A 123 11.01 6.72 6.21
N PHE A 124 10.06 6.14 6.96
CA PHE A 124 8.61 6.31 6.75
C PHE A 124 7.95 7.20 7.81
N LYS A 125 8.73 8.01 8.54
CA LYS A 125 8.21 8.81 9.65
C LYS A 125 7.10 9.78 9.23
N HIS A 126 7.27 10.43 8.08
CA HIS A 126 6.24 11.36 7.57
C HIS A 126 4.92 10.63 7.29
N PHE A 127 4.99 9.48 6.62
CA PHE A 127 3.83 8.62 6.40
C PHE A 127 3.17 8.19 7.71
N GLN A 128 3.95 7.78 8.71
CA GLN A 128 3.43 7.39 10.02
C GLN A 128 2.63 8.52 10.66
N ASP A 129 3.20 9.74 10.67
CA ASP A 129 2.55 10.92 11.25
C ASP A 129 1.26 11.29 10.48
N CYS A 130 1.27 11.20 9.15
CA CYS A 130 0.09 11.44 8.32
C CYS A 130 -1.00 10.39 8.55
N LEU A 131 -0.64 9.11 8.62
CA LEU A 131 -1.59 8.03 8.90
C LEU A 131 -2.22 8.19 10.30
N ASP A 132 -1.41 8.47 11.32
CA ASP A 132 -1.89 8.68 12.69
C ASP A 132 -2.82 9.89 12.80
N ALA A 133 -2.47 11.02 12.15
CA ALA A 133 -3.31 12.21 12.13
C ALA A 133 -4.64 11.94 11.43
N GLU A 134 -4.61 11.26 10.28
CA GLU A 134 -5.81 10.99 9.48
C GLU A 134 -6.73 9.96 10.17
N MET A 135 -6.18 8.91 10.77
CA MET A 135 -6.96 7.95 11.56
C MET A 135 -7.66 8.61 12.75
N LYS A 136 -7.00 9.57 13.43
CA LYS A 136 -7.62 10.35 14.51
C LYS A 136 -8.74 11.25 14.00
N ARG A 137 -8.58 11.88 12.84
CA ARG A 137 -9.60 12.74 12.22
C ARG A 137 -10.86 11.97 11.81
N LEU A 138 -10.73 10.68 11.51
CA LEU A 138 -11.79 9.80 11.03
C LEU A 138 -12.49 9.00 12.15
N THR A 139 -12.14 9.24 13.41
CA THR A 139 -12.78 8.68 14.60
C THR A 139 -13.80 9.64 15.16
#